data_AF-A0A924TRH2-F1
#
_entry.id   AF-A0A924TRH2-F1
#
_cell.length_a   1.000
_cell.length_b   1.000
_cell.length_c   1.000
_cell.angle_alpha   90.00
_cell.angle_beta   90.00
_cell.angle_gamma   90.00
#
_symmetry.space_group_name_H-M   'P 1'
#
loop_
_entity.id
_entity.type
_entity.pdbx_description
1 polymer ?
#
loop_
_entity_poly.entity_id
_entity_poly.type
_entity_poly.pdbx_seq_one_letter_code
_entity_poly.pdbx_strand_id
1 'polypeptide(L)'
;MLTLAQLNTASRADFSRLLDGTYEHSPWIAERAAAARPFATLRQLKQALVQVVRDAGIEAQLALIRAHPELAGKAMVSQTLTTESRHEQGKAGLTDCTPAELAQIQQLNADYNARFGFPFILAVRGPRGIGLAKAEIINTFARRLAHPLAVERDECLRNIHRIAEIRLADRLGESPLLGNQVWDWAAALAVHSDPGYAEQGQLTVTYLTAAHQACARQLQAGMTEAGFDEVSRDAVGNVVGLYWSAEDAALGGARASSSGQGKAGEGSGGQSTRLPRASRRLLTGSHYDTVRNGGRYDGRLGILVPMACVQTLYRQGRRLPFGIELVGFAEEEGQRYKATFLGSGALVGQFDPAWLDQQDADGVTMREAMHAAGLPGEMASIEALQRDPAHYLGFVEVHIEQGPVLAAADLPLGVVTSINGSVRYLGQITGLASHAGTTPMGSRRDAALGAAELALYHEKRASSQPDLVATMGQLDVPGGSINVVPGRARFSLDLRATPDATRDACVADVLAEAAAICQRRGLSLQLEQTLRAAAAPSNAAWQQRWEQAVLAQGLPLLRLPSGAGHDAMKLHELMPQAMLFVRGLNAGISHNP
;
A
#
# COMPACT_ATOMS: atom_id res chain seq x y z
N MET A 1 -3.35 18.74 -30.30
CA MET A 1 -2.74 18.35 -29.01
C MET A 1 -1.24 18.39 -29.15
N LEU A 2 -0.55 18.76 -28.08
CA LEU A 2 0.91 18.79 -28.01
C LEU A 2 1.47 17.36 -27.92
N THR A 3 2.62 17.07 -28.52
CA THR A 3 3.29 15.77 -28.38
C THR A 3 4.65 15.88 -27.71
N LEU A 4 5.12 14.79 -27.08
CA LEU A 4 6.48 14.74 -26.54
C LEU A 4 7.55 14.90 -27.63
N ALA A 5 7.31 14.39 -28.84
CA ALA A 5 8.22 14.56 -29.97
C ALA A 5 8.39 16.04 -30.32
N GLN A 6 7.30 16.82 -30.35
CA GLN A 6 7.35 18.28 -30.57
C GLN A 6 8.14 18.98 -29.45
N LEU A 7 7.91 18.61 -28.19
CA LEU A 7 8.65 19.17 -27.05
C LEU A 7 10.14 18.82 -27.10
N ASN A 8 10.49 17.60 -27.50
CA ASN A 8 11.87 17.14 -27.56
C ASN A 8 12.69 17.84 -28.67
N THR A 9 12.06 18.22 -29.77
CA THR A 9 12.73 18.87 -30.91
C THR A 9 12.60 20.40 -30.92
N ALA A 10 11.72 20.97 -30.09
CA ALA A 10 11.53 22.42 -29.98
C ALA A 10 12.82 23.16 -29.57
N SER A 11 12.98 24.41 -30.03
CA SER A 11 13.97 25.31 -29.46
C SER A 11 13.72 25.52 -27.96
N ARG A 12 14.70 26.02 -27.19
CA ARG A 12 14.48 26.29 -25.75
C ARG A 12 13.34 27.29 -25.53
N ALA A 13 13.28 28.34 -26.35
CA ALA A 13 12.21 29.35 -26.28
C ALA A 13 10.83 28.74 -26.61
N ASP A 14 10.77 27.91 -27.66
CA ASP A 14 9.52 27.23 -28.02
C ASP A 14 9.07 26.21 -26.99
N PHE A 15 10.01 25.48 -26.38
CA PHE A 15 9.70 24.53 -25.30
C PHE A 15 8.99 25.23 -24.13
N SER A 16 9.55 26.34 -23.66
CA SER A 16 8.94 27.12 -22.58
C SER A 16 7.58 27.67 -22.98
N ARG A 17 7.45 28.20 -24.21
CA ARG A 17 6.18 28.71 -24.74
C ARG A 17 5.09 27.64 -24.85
N LEU A 18 5.45 26.42 -25.27
CA LEU A 18 4.52 25.30 -25.38
C LEU A 18 4.03 24.80 -24.01
N LEU A 19 4.84 24.99 -22.96
CA LEU A 19 4.51 24.63 -21.58
C LEU A 19 4.04 25.82 -20.73
N ASP A 20 3.92 27.01 -21.30
CA ASP A 20 3.51 28.23 -20.58
C ASP A 20 2.15 28.04 -19.91
N GLY A 21 1.99 28.42 -18.64
CA GLY A 21 0.77 28.16 -17.87
C GLY A 21 0.68 26.77 -17.22
N THR A 22 1.66 25.88 -17.42
CA THR A 22 1.75 24.62 -16.65
C THR A 22 1.96 24.89 -15.16
N TYR A 23 2.81 25.86 -14.84
CA TYR A 23 2.97 26.43 -13.50
C TYR A 23 2.61 27.91 -13.56
N GLU A 24 1.84 28.40 -12.59
CA GLU A 24 1.32 29.76 -12.60
C GLU A 24 2.45 30.80 -12.62
N HIS A 25 2.48 31.66 -13.65
CA HIS A 25 3.44 32.75 -13.85
C HIS A 25 4.92 32.38 -13.60
N SER A 26 5.30 31.13 -13.85
CA SER A 26 6.62 30.58 -13.49
C SER A 26 7.33 29.91 -14.67
N PRO A 27 7.64 30.66 -15.75
CA PRO A 27 8.23 30.10 -16.98
C PRO A 27 9.62 29.50 -16.77
N TRP A 28 10.35 29.97 -15.75
CA TRP A 28 11.68 29.50 -15.37
C TRP A 28 11.74 27.98 -15.12
N ILE A 29 10.60 27.37 -14.73
CA ILE A 29 10.52 25.93 -14.48
C ILE A 29 10.68 25.16 -15.80
N ALA A 30 9.91 25.54 -16.82
CA ALA A 30 10.01 24.93 -18.14
C ALA A 30 11.36 25.26 -18.81
N GLU A 31 11.85 26.49 -18.68
CA GLU A 31 13.15 26.91 -19.24
C GLU A 31 14.31 26.05 -18.73
N ARG A 32 14.35 25.78 -17.43
CA ARG A 32 15.38 24.93 -16.82
C ARG A 32 15.16 23.45 -17.14
N ALA A 33 13.92 22.97 -17.12
CA ALA A 33 13.60 21.58 -17.44
C ALA A 33 13.95 21.21 -18.89
N ALA A 34 13.97 22.18 -19.81
CA ALA A 34 14.36 21.97 -21.20
C ALA A 34 15.75 21.33 -21.37
N ALA A 35 16.64 21.44 -20.36
CA ALA A 35 17.96 20.83 -20.36
C ALA A 35 17.93 19.29 -20.15
N ALA A 36 16.85 18.75 -19.58
CA ALA A 36 16.70 17.32 -19.31
C ALA A 36 16.14 16.51 -20.50
N ARG A 37 15.95 17.15 -21.65
CA ARG A 37 15.48 16.51 -22.89
C ARG A 37 16.56 15.57 -23.48
N PRO A 38 16.17 14.52 -24.21
CA PRO A 38 14.78 14.17 -24.57
C PRO A 38 14.05 13.42 -23.45
N PHE A 39 12.74 13.65 -23.36
CA PHE A 39 11.84 12.90 -22.49
C PHE A 39 11.24 11.71 -23.22
N ALA A 40 11.41 10.50 -22.67
CA ALA A 40 10.82 9.27 -23.16
C ALA A 40 9.32 9.16 -22.83
N THR A 41 8.90 9.72 -21.68
CA THR A 41 7.51 9.65 -21.22
C THR A 41 7.03 10.98 -20.65
N LEU A 42 5.71 11.16 -20.55
CA LEU A 42 5.12 12.32 -19.89
C LEU A 42 5.46 12.34 -18.38
N ARG A 43 5.64 11.15 -17.77
CA ARG A 43 6.05 11.03 -16.38
C ARG A 43 7.47 11.57 -16.17
N GLN A 44 8.39 11.32 -17.11
CA GLN A 44 9.75 11.87 -17.08
C GLN A 44 9.75 13.40 -17.22
N LEU A 45 8.94 13.95 -18.12
CA LEU A 45 8.77 15.41 -18.25
C LEU A 45 8.26 16.02 -16.93
N LYS A 46 7.21 15.43 -16.34
CA LYS A 46 6.69 15.85 -15.03
C LYS A 46 7.79 15.80 -13.97
N GLN A 47 8.54 14.70 -13.89
CA GLN A 47 9.61 14.55 -12.90
C GLN A 47 10.70 15.61 -13.06
N ALA A 48 11.09 15.93 -14.30
CA ALA A 48 12.08 16.98 -14.56
C ALA A 48 11.58 18.36 -14.08
N LEU A 49 10.30 18.68 -14.30
CA LEU A 49 9.68 19.91 -13.82
C LEU A 49 9.63 19.96 -12.28
N VAL A 50 9.27 18.84 -11.62
CA VAL A 50 9.28 18.73 -10.16
C VAL A 50 10.69 18.94 -9.61
N GLN A 51 11.69 18.30 -10.21
CA GLN A 51 13.08 18.39 -9.78
C GLN A 51 13.61 19.83 -9.86
N VAL A 52 13.28 20.55 -10.93
CA VAL A 52 13.62 21.97 -11.08
C VAL A 52 13.08 22.83 -9.93
N VAL A 53 11.85 22.56 -9.47
CA VAL A 53 11.26 23.29 -8.32
C VAL A 53 11.92 22.90 -7.01
N ARG A 54 12.22 21.61 -6.81
CA ARG A 54 12.93 21.13 -5.60
C ARG A 54 14.30 21.79 -5.47
N ASP A 55 15.02 21.93 -6.58
CA ASP A 55 16.38 22.46 -6.60
C ASP A 55 16.44 24.01 -6.60
N ALA A 56 15.31 24.70 -6.76
CA ALA A 56 15.27 26.16 -6.88
C ALA A 56 15.48 26.93 -5.56
N GLY A 57 15.55 26.22 -4.42
CA GLY A 57 15.65 26.82 -3.09
C GLY A 57 14.32 27.39 -2.57
N ILE A 58 14.29 27.71 -1.28
CA ILE A 58 13.06 28.07 -0.56
C ILE A 58 12.40 29.34 -1.12
N GLU A 59 13.18 30.37 -1.45
CA GLU A 59 12.63 31.64 -1.95
C GLU A 59 11.89 31.48 -3.29
N ALA A 60 12.47 30.73 -4.24
CA ALA A 60 11.83 30.46 -5.52
C ALA A 60 10.57 29.60 -5.37
N GLN A 61 10.59 28.65 -4.42
CA GLN A 61 9.42 27.84 -4.08
C GLN A 61 8.30 28.70 -3.47
N LEU A 62 8.62 29.60 -2.55
CA LEU A 62 7.65 30.52 -1.97
C LEU A 62 7.09 31.50 -3.01
N ALA A 63 7.93 31.99 -3.93
CA ALA A 63 7.49 32.81 -5.06
C ALA A 63 6.52 32.04 -5.96
N LEU A 64 6.80 30.77 -6.26
CA LEU A 64 5.90 29.88 -7.00
C LEU A 64 4.56 29.68 -6.29
N ILE A 65 4.57 29.44 -4.98
CA ILE A 65 3.33 29.29 -4.18
C ILE A 65 2.52 30.58 -4.24
N ARG A 66 3.16 31.73 -4.03
CA ARG A 66 2.51 33.06 -4.07
C ARG A 66 2.01 33.47 -5.45
N ALA A 67 2.57 32.90 -6.52
CA ALA A 67 2.11 33.15 -7.87
C ALA A 67 0.73 32.52 -8.16
N HIS A 68 0.34 31.48 -7.40
CA HIS A 68 -0.96 30.83 -7.57
C HIS A 68 -2.08 31.66 -6.92
N PRO A 69 -3.24 31.78 -7.58
CA PRO A 69 -4.36 32.54 -7.03
C PRO A 69 -5.02 31.83 -5.85
N GLU A 70 -5.56 32.61 -4.91
CA GLU A 70 -6.41 32.10 -3.84
C GLU A 70 -7.67 31.44 -4.39
N LEU A 71 -8.11 30.36 -3.71
CA LEU A 71 -9.39 29.71 -3.99
C LEU A 71 -10.53 30.63 -3.59
N ALA A 72 -11.47 30.86 -4.51
CA ALA A 72 -12.58 31.79 -4.36
C ALA A 72 -12.16 33.21 -3.88
N GLY A 73 -10.91 33.61 -4.17
CA GLY A 73 -10.34 34.87 -3.73
C GLY A 73 -10.72 36.07 -4.59
N LYS A 74 -10.12 37.23 -4.29
CA LYS A 74 -10.40 38.50 -4.97
C LYS A 74 -10.23 38.41 -6.49
N ALA A 75 -9.25 37.66 -6.99
CA ALA A 75 -9.01 37.47 -8.41
C ALA A 75 -10.17 36.74 -9.14
N MET A 76 -10.89 35.87 -8.44
CA MET A 76 -12.10 35.24 -8.96
C MET A 76 -13.24 36.26 -9.05
N VAL A 77 -13.42 37.06 -8.01
CA VAL A 77 -14.44 38.12 -7.93
C VAL A 77 -14.20 39.21 -8.97
N SER A 78 -12.94 39.60 -9.19
CA SER A 78 -12.53 40.60 -10.18
C SER A 78 -12.28 40.04 -11.58
N GLN A 79 -12.54 38.74 -11.82
CA GLN A 79 -12.34 38.05 -13.10
C GLN A 79 -10.91 38.14 -13.68
N THR A 80 -9.88 38.26 -12.85
CA THR A 80 -8.47 38.39 -13.28
C THR A 80 -7.68 37.06 -13.26
N LEU A 81 -8.34 35.94 -12.97
CA LEU A 81 -7.73 34.60 -13.05
C LEU A 81 -7.26 34.27 -14.47
N THR A 82 -6.12 33.57 -14.56
CA THR A 82 -5.68 32.89 -15.79
C THR A 82 -6.74 31.92 -16.30
N THR A 83 -6.70 31.63 -17.61
CA THR A 83 -7.66 30.73 -18.27
C THR A 83 -7.69 29.36 -17.59
N GLU A 84 -6.51 28.81 -17.26
CA GLU A 84 -6.34 27.54 -16.56
C GLU A 84 -6.97 27.57 -15.17
N SER A 85 -6.62 28.57 -14.35
CA SER A 85 -7.13 28.67 -12.97
C SER A 85 -8.65 28.87 -12.91
N ARG A 86 -9.22 29.62 -13.86
CA ARG A 86 -10.68 29.81 -13.97
C ARG A 86 -11.39 28.49 -14.28
N HIS A 87 -10.86 27.71 -15.23
CA HIS A 87 -11.41 26.41 -15.60
C HIS A 87 -11.34 25.41 -14.42
N GLU A 88 -10.23 25.42 -13.67
CA GLU A 88 -10.04 24.54 -12.51
C GLU A 88 -11.02 24.85 -11.37
N GLN A 89 -11.14 26.12 -10.97
CA GLN A 89 -12.06 26.53 -9.90
C GLN A 89 -13.53 26.37 -10.31
N GLY A 90 -13.86 26.61 -11.58
CA GLY A 90 -15.20 26.37 -12.12
C GLY A 90 -15.61 24.89 -12.06
N LYS A 91 -14.69 23.97 -12.36
CA LYS A 91 -14.95 22.51 -12.26
C LYS A 91 -15.24 22.03 -10.83
N ALA A 92 -14.72 22.72 -9.82
CA ALA A 92 -15.02 22.44 -8.42
C ALA A 92 -16.30 23.15 -7.92
N GLY A 93 -17.01 23.88 -8.77
CA GLY A 93 -18.21 24.63 -8.41
C GLY A 93 -17.95 25.78 -7.42
N LEU A 94 -16.70 26.26 -7.34
CA LEU A 94 -16.32 27.38 -6.47
C LEU A 94 -16.83 28.73 -7.01
N THR A 95 -17.17 28.78 -8.30
CA THR A 95 -17.87 29.93 -8.91
C THR A 95 -19.32 30.04 -8.46
N ASP A 96 -19.89 28.96 -7.91
CA ASP A 96 -21.29 28.83 -7.50
C ASP A 96 -21.39 28.54 -5.98
N CYS A 97 -20.58 29.23 -5.18
CA CYS A 97 -20.67 29.18 -3.72
C CYS A 97 -21.89 29.95 -3.21
N THR A 98 -22.56 29.40 -2.19
CA THR A 98 -23.52 30.17 -1.39
C THR A 98 -22.80 31.29 -0.64
N PRO A 99 -23.51 32.36 -0.20
CA PRO A 99 -22.89 33.43 0.58
C PRO A 99 -22.19 32.95 1.85
N ALA A 100 -22.74 31.93 2.52
CA ALA A 100 -22.15 31.35 3.73
C ALA A 100 -20.85 30.58 3.43
N GLU A 101 -20.85 29.75 2.38
CA GLU A 101 -19.64 29.04 1.94
C GLU A 101 -18.54 30.01 1.51
N LEU A 102 -18.91 31.06 0.76
CA LEU A 102 -17.96 32.09 0.33
C LEU A 102 -17.35 32.83 1.52
N ALA A 103 -18.17 33.23 2.49
CA ALA A 103 -17.70 33.88 3.72
C ALA A 103 -16.76 32.95 4.53
N GLN A 104 -17.09 31.66 4.62
CA GLN A 104 -16.24 30.68 5.29
C GLN A 104 -14.89 30.51 4.59
N ILE A 105 -14.87 30.39 3.26
CA ILE A 105 -13.62 30.28 2.48
C ILE A 105 -12.79 31.56 2.62
N GLN A 106 -13.43 32.74 2.61
CA GLN A 106 -12.73 34.01 2.81
C GLN A 106 -12.09 34.12 4.20
N GLN A 107 -12.77 33.69 5.25
CA GLN A 107 -12.20 33.64 6.60
C GLN A 107 -11.01 32.67 6.65
N LEU A 108 -11.14 31.47 6.08
CA LEU A 108 -10.06 30.49 6.02
C LEU A 108 -8.85 31.01 5.24
N ASN A 109 -9.06 31.72 4.12
CA ASN A 109 -7.98 32.40 3.40
C ASN A 109 -7.28 33.44 4.28
N ALA A 110 -8.02 34.25 5.04
CA ALA A 110 -7.43 35.24 5.94
C ALA A 110 -6.59 34.58 7.04
N ASP A 111 -7.15 33.57 7.72
CA ASP A 111 -6.46 32.84 8.80
C ASP A 111 -5.19 32.13 8.29
N TYR A 112 -5.28 31.54 7.09
CA TYR A 112 -4.17 30.82 6.49
C TYR A 112 -3.05 31.75 6.06
N ASN A 113 -3.36 32.87 5.40
CA ASN A 113 -2.36 33.87 5.05
C ASN A 113 -1.70 34.48 6.30
N ALA A 114 -2.48 34.75 7.35
CA ALA A 114 -1.95 35.27 8.60
C ALA A 114 -0.96 34.29 9.26
N ARG A 115 -1.24 32.98 9.16
CA ARG A 115 -0.38 31.93 9.74
C ARG A 115 0.86 31.62 8.91
N PHE A 116 0.73 31.51 7.59
CA PHE A 116 1.77 30.95 6.74
C PHE A 116 2.44 31.97 5.80
N GLY A 117 1.81 33.12 5.53
CA GLY A 117 2.37 34.17 4.66
C GLY A 117 2.39 33.82 3.17
N PHE A 118 1.57 32.86 2.74
CA PHE A 118 1.34 32.46 1.35
C PHE A 118 -0.08 31.87 1.19
N PRO A 119 -0.64 31.84 -0.03
CA PRO A 119 -2.01 31.35 -0.26
C PRO A 119 -2.15 29.85 -0.06
N PHE A 120 -3.35 29.40 0.31
CA PHE A 120 -3.69 27.99 0.38
C PHE A 120 -3.82 27.39 -1.03
N ILE A 121 -3.08 26.32 -1.28
CA ILE A 121 -3.08 25.63 -2.58
C ILE A 121 -3.66 24.22 -2.46
N LEU A 122 -4.65 23.92 -3.30
CA LEU A 122 -5.26 22.60 -3.44
C LEU A 122 -5.53 22.33 -4.93
N ALA A 123 -5.21 21.11 -5.39
CA ALA A 123 -5.59 20.67 -6.72
C ALA A 123 -7.10 20.39 -6.79
N VAL A 124 -7.91 21.43 -6.94
CA VAL A 124 -9.39 21.38 -6.80
C VAL A 124 -10.10 20.51 -7.83
N ARG A 125 -9.46 20.17 -8.95
CA ARG A 125 -9.98 19.17 -9.90
C ARG A 125 -9.95 17.74 -9.33
N GLY A 126 -9.28 17.53 -8.19
CA GLY A 126 -9.20 16.25 -7.51
C GLY A 126 -8.36 15.20 -8.26
N PRO A 127 -8.23 13.99 -7.71
CA PRO A 127 -7.45 12.91 -8.31
C PRO A 127 -8.00 12.45 -9.66
N ARG A 128 -9.31 12.60 -9.90
CA ARG A 128 -9.98 12.18 -11.15
C ARG A 128 -10.11 13.28 -12.19
N GLY A 129 -9.74 14.52 -11.86
CA GLY A 129 -9.90 15.65 -12.77
C GLY A 129 -11.34 16.19 -12.88
N ILE A 130 -12.28 15.64 -12.11
CA ILE A 130 -13.73 15.91 -12.14
C ILE A 130 -14.19 17.03 -11.19
N GLY A 131 -13.32 17.50 -10.29
CA GLY A 131 -13.68 18.44 -9.23
C GLY A 131 -13.82 17.75 -7.86
N LEU A 132 -13.28 18.38 -6.82
CA LEU A 132 -13.56 18.05 -5.42
C LEU A 132 -14.88 18.72 -5.01
N ALA A 133 -15.61 18.09 -4.10
CA ALA A 133 -16.78 18.71 -3.52
C ALA A 133 -16.36 19.90 -2.64
N LYS A 134 -17.18 20.96 -2.59
CA LYS A 134 -16.90 22.16 -1.77
C LYS A 134 -16.62 21.83 -0.31
N ALA A 135 -17.38 20.90 0.27
CA ALA A 135 -17.17 20.43 1.63
C ALA A 135 -15.79 19.77 1.83
N GLU A 136 -15.31 18.99 0.87
CA GLU A 136 -13.97 18.38 0.93
C GLU A 136 -12.87 19.43 0.87
N ILE A 137 -13.05 20.48 0.05
CA ILE A 137 -12.13 21.61 -0.05
C ILE A 137 -12.06 22.33 1.30
N ILE A 138 -13.21 22.72 1.87
CA ILE A 138 -13.32 23.44 3.13
C ILE A 138 -12.73 22.62 4.30
N ASN A 139 -13.06 21.33 4.39
CA ASN A 139 -12.52 20.44 5.42
C ASN A 139 -11.02 20.26 5.30
N THR A 140 -10.50 20.10 4.08
CA THR A 140 -9.05 20.01 3.83
C THR A 140 -8.34 21.29 4.24
N PHE A 141 -8.95 22.44 3.95
CA PHE A 141 -8.45 23.75 4.30
C PHE A 141 -8.36 23.90 5.83
N ALA A 142 -9.45 23.63 6.55
CA ALA A 142 -9.49 23.70 8.01
C ALA A 142 -8.48 22.75 8.68
N ARG A 143 -8.32 21.52 8.17
CA ARG A 143 -7.34 20.56 8.69
C ARG A 143 -5.90 21.05 8.52
N ARG A 144 -5.57 21.55 7.33
CA ARG A 144 -4.22 22.00 6.97
C ARG A 144 -3.77 23.25 7.72
N LEU A 145 -4.72 24.06 8.21
CA LEU A 145 -4.39 25.15 9.13
C LEU A 145 -3.61 24.68 10.35
N ALA A 146 -3.75 23.43 10.80
CA ALA A 146 -3.02 22.94 11.98
C ALA A 146 -1.55 22.56 11.70
N HIS A 147 -1.14 22.46 10.43
CA HIS A 147 0.19 21.95 10.07
C HIS A 147 1.35 22.85 10.52
N PRO A 148 2.54 22.27 10.80
CA PRO A 148 3.79 23.02 10.88
C PRO A 148 4.11 23.70 9.54
N LEU A 149 4.71 24.91 9.59
CA LEU A 149 4.99 25.73 8.39
C LEU A 149 5.75 24.98 7.29
N ALA A 150 6.79 24.22 7.64
CA ALA A 150 7.58 23.47 6.67
C ALA A 150 6.75 22.37 5.98
N VAL A 151 5.97 21.62 6.76
CA VAL A 151 5.09 20.55 6.25
C VAL A 151 4.04 21.14 5.31
N GLU A 152 3.48 22.29 5.66
CA GLU A 152 2.44 22.93 4.86
C GLU A 152 2.97 23.50 3.54
N ARG A 153 4.18 24.08 3.55
CA ARG A 153 4.86 24.49 2.32
C ARG A 153 5.03 23.30 1.37
N ASP A 154 5.51 22.18 1.88
CA ASP A 154 5.75 20.98 1.07
C ASP A 154 4.43 20.39 0.53
N GLU A 155 3.35 20.44 1.32
CA GLU A 155 1.99 20.09 0.86
C GLU A 155 1.48 21.03 -0.24
N CYS A 156 1.71 22.34 -0.14
CA CYS A 156 1.39 23.30 -1.20
C CYS A 156 2.13 22.97 -2.50
N LEU A 157 3.44 22.72 -2.44
CA LEU A 157 4.24 22.32 -3.61
C LEU A 157 3.71 21.02 -4.23
N ARG A 158 3.36 20.00 -3.42
CA ARG A 158 2.72 18.77 -3.92
C ARG A 158 1.42 19.04 -4.67
N ASN A 159 0.58 19.95 -4.18
CA ASN A 159 -0.65 20.34 -4.87
C ASN A 159 -0.37 21.10 -6.18
N ILE A 160 0.63 21.97 -6.21
CA ILE A 160 1.08 22.65 -7.43
C ILE A 160 1.58 21.63 -8.46
N HIS A 161 2.38 20.64 -8.06
CA HIS A 161 2.81 19.56 -8.95
C HIS A 161 1.65 18.72 -9.47
N ARG A 162 0.59 18.53 -8.67
CA ARG A 162 -0.62 17.85 -9.11
C ARG A 162 -1.43 18.68 -10.11
N ILE A 163 -1.53 19.99 -9.91
CA ILE A 163 -2.15 20.92 -10.87
C ILE A 163 -1.38 20.87 -12.20
N ALA A 164 -0.05 21.01 -12.15
CA ALA A 164 0.81 20.91 -13.32
C ALA A 164 0.65 19.59 -14.06
N GLU A 165 0.57 18.45 -13.35
CA GLU A 165 0.31 17.14 -13.96
C GLU A 165 -1.02 17.09 -14.72
N ILE A 166 -2.09 17.64 -14.14
CA ILE A 166 -3.41 17.67 -14.78
C ILE A 166 -3.38 18.57 -16.02
N ARG A 167 -2.75 19.75 -15.94
CA ARG A 167 -2.59 20.68 -17.08
C ARG A 167 -1.77 20.05 -18.21
N LEU A 168 -0.69 19.34 -17.87
CA LEU A 168 0.12 18.60 -18.84
C LEU A 168 -0.67 17.47 -19.51
N ALA A 169 -1.43 16.70 -18.73
CA ALA A 169 -2.28 15.62 -19.25
C ALA A 169 -3.30 16.17 -20.26
N ASP A 170 -4.00 17.27 -19.94
CA ASP A 170 -4.94 17.92 -20.86
C ASP A 170 -4.26 18.38 -22.16
N ARG A 171 -3.07 18.98 -22.08
CA ARG A 171 -2.32 19.49 -23.26
C ARG A 171 -1.83 18.40 -24.19
N LEU A 172 -1.37 17.29 -23.61
CA LEU A 172 -0.87 16.14 -24.37
C LEU A 172 -1.95 15.12 -24.73
N GLY A 173 -3.19 15.29 -24.24
CA GLY A 173 -4.28 14.35 -24.50
C GLY A 173 -4.12 13.02 -23.77
N GLU A 174 -3.42 13.02 -22.64
CA GLU A 174 -3.17 11.82 -21.83
C GLU A 174 -4.25 11.68 -20.75
N SER A 175 -4.68 10.45 -20.50
CA SER A 175 -5.65 10.15 -19.43
C SER A 175 -5.31 8.82 -18.78
N PRO A 176 -5.28 8.72 -17.44
CA PRO A 176 -4.90 7.50 -16.72
C PRO A 176 -6.06 6.49 -16.68
N LEU A 177 -6.54 6.03 -17.85
CA LEU A 177 -7.75 5.21 -17.98
C LEU A 177 -7.70 3.93 -17.13
N LEU A 178 -6.58 3.20 -17.17
CA LEU A 178 -6.41 1.98 -16.35
C LEU A 178 -6.39 2.29 -14.85
N GLY A 179 -5.71 3.37 -14.44
CA GLY A 179 -5.69 3.80 -13.04
C GLY A 179 -7.08 4.19 -12.54
N ASN A 180 -7.86 4.87 -13.38
CA ASN A 180 -9.25 5.20 -13.10
C ASN A 180 -10.12 3.94 -12.96
N GLN A 181 -9.94 2.96 -13.83
CA GLN A 181 -10.67 1.70 -13.74
C GLN A 181 -10.35 0.92 -12.45
N VAL A 182 -9.06 0.81 -12.08
CA VAL A 182 -8.64 0.19 -10.82
C VAL A 182 -9.24 0.91 -9.62
N TRP A 183 -9.26 2.24 -9.65
CA TRP A 183 -9.90 3.06 -8.62
C TRP A 183 -11.41 2.77 -8.51
N ASP A 184 -12.11 2.66 -9.63
CA ASP A 184 -13.54 2.38 -9.65
C ASP A 184 -13.85 0.98 -9.13
N TRP A 185 -13.01 -0.02 -9.47
CA TRP A 185 -13.11 -1.36 -8.90
C TRP A 185 -12.83 -1.39 -7.39
N ALA A 186 -11.83 -0.64 -6.91
CA ALA A 186 -11.54 -0.56 -5.48
C ALA A 186 -12.70 0.07 -4.71
N ALA A 187 -13.30 1.14 -5.25
CA ALA A 187 -14.49 1.77 -4.68
C ALA A 187 -15.70 0.81 -4.69
N ALA A 188 -15.92 0.10 -5.79
CA ALA A 188 -17.00 -0.88 -5.91
C ALA A 188 -16.81 -2.08 -4.97
N LEU A 189 -15.58 -2.49 -4.68
CA LEU A 189 -15.32 -3.60 -3.75
C LEU A 189 -15.45 -3.15 -2.28
N ALA A 190 -15.15 -1.88 -1.99
CA ALA A 190 -15.26 -1.27 -0.66
C ALA A 190 -16.70 -1.02 -0.19
N VAL A 191 -17.72 -1.33 -1.00
CA VAL A 191 -19.13 -1.25 -0.58
C VAL A 191 -19.53 -2.38 0.35
N HIS A 192 -18.80 -3.50 0.31
CA HIS A 192 -19.04 -4.65 1.19
C HIS A 192 -18.30 -4.44 2.50
N SER A 193 -19.04 -4.41 3.60
CA SER A 193 -18.52 -4.27 4.95
C SER A 193 -19.34 -5.09 5.93
N ASP A 194 -18.69 -5.59 6.98
CA ASP A 194 -19.30 -6.43 8.00
C ASP A 194 -20.36 -5.64 8.80
N PRO A 195 -21.46 -6.29 9.21
CA PRO A 195 -22.46 -5.68 10.09
C PRO A 195 -21.83 -5.12 11.37
N GLY A 196 -22.36 -4.00 11.85
CA GLY A 196 -21.79 -3.22 12.96
C GLY A 196 -20.75 -2.18 12.51
N TYR A 197 -20.11 -2.38 11.36
CA TYR A 197 -19.16 -1.42 10.76
C TYR A 197 -19.80 -0.69 9.58
N ALA A 198 -20.53 -1.42 8.73
CA ALA A 198 -21.18 -0.87 7.54
C ALA A 198 -22.11 0.31 7.87
N GLU A 199 -22.90 0.20 8.94
CA GLU A 199 -23.84 1.23 9.39
C GLU A 199 -23.15 2.50 9.88
N GLN A 200 -21.87 2.38 10.27
CA GLN A 200 -21.02 3.50 10.68
C GLN A 200 -20.22 4.10 9.49
N GLY A 201 -20.42 3.60 8.28
CA GLY A 201 -19.64 3.97 7.09
C GLY A 201 -18.19 3.47 7.13
N GLN A 202 -17.89 2.48 7.96
CA GLN A 202 -16.57 1.90 8.13
C GLN A 202 -16.40 0.70 7.19
N LEU A 203 -15.17 0.45 6.72
CA LEU A 203 -14.84 -0.70 5.90
C LEU A 203 -14.18 -1.79 6.75
N THR A 204 -14.86 -2.92 6.89
CA THR A 204 -14.35 -4.10 7.59
C THR A 204 -14.78 -5.32 6.81
N VAL A 205 -13.84 -6.15 6.36
CA VAL A 205 -14.16 -7.41 5.67
C VAL A 205 -13.30 -8.51 6.27
N THR A 206 -13.90 -9.32 7.15
CA THR A 206 -13.20 -10.39 7.84
C THR A 206 -13.54 -11.78 7.28
N TYR A 207 -12.65 -12.76 7.43
CA TYR A 207 -12.75 -14.04 6.74
C TYR A 207 -14.13 -14.73 6.82
N LEU A 208 -14.66 -15.11 5.65
CA LEU A 208 -15.91 -15.85 5.44
C LEU A 208 -17.20 -15.22 5.99
N THR A 209 -17.18 -13.95 6.38
CA THR A 209 -18.43 -13.21 6.62
C THR A 209 -19.21 -13.00 5.33
N ALA A 210 -20.44 -12.48 5.43
CA ALA A 210 -21.24 -12.15 4.26
C ALA A 210 -20.55 -11.12 3.33
N ALA A 211 -19.87 -10.11 3.91
CA ALA A 211 -19.12 -9.11 3.16
C ALA A 211 -17.93 -9.74 2.43
N HIS A 212 -17.19 -10.62 3.11
CA HIS A 212 -16.06 -11.35 2.53
C HIS A 212 -16.47 -12.23 1.34
N GLN A 213 -17.55 -12.99 1.51
CA GLN A 213 -18.10 -13.80 0.43
C GLN A 213 -18.64 -12.94 -0.74
N ALA A 214 -19.16 -11.74 -0.46
CA ALA A 214 -19.58 -10.80 -1.50
C ALA A 214 -18.39 -10.23 -2.28
N CYS A 215 -17.30 -9.86 -1.60
CA CYS A 215 -16.04 -9.49 -2.23
C CYS A 215 -15.52 -10.64 -3.13
N ALA A 216 -15.51 -11.87 -2.62
CA ALA A 216 -15.05 -13.03 -3.40
C ALA A 216 -15.86 -13.21 -4.69
N ARG A 217 -17.20 -13.17 -4.61
CA ARG A 217 -18.08 -13.27 -5.81
C ARG A 217 -17.83 -12.12 -6.79
N GLN A 218 -17.67 -10.90 -6.31
CA GLN A 218 -17.41 -9.74 -7.16
C GLN A 218 -16.04 -9.84 -7.85
N LEU A 219 -15.01 -10.34 -7.16
CA LEU A 219 -13.70 -10.59 -7.76
C LEU A 219 -13.78 -11.71 -8.81
N GLN A 220 -14.52 -12.80 -8.56
CA GLN A 220 -14.73 -13.85 -9.57
C GLN A 220 -15.39 -13.31 -10.84
N ALA A 221 -16.45 -12.51 -10.69
CA ALA A 221 -17.10 -11.84 -11.81
C ALA A 221 -16.12 -10.89 -12.54
N GLY A 222 -15.38 -10.06 -11.79
CA GLY A 222 -14.39 -9.13 -12.35
C GLY A 222 -13.27 -9.82 -13.12
N MET A 223 -12.73 -10.94 -12.61
CA MET A 223 -11.74 -11.75 -13.33
C MET A 223 -12.34 -12.36 -14.61
N THR A 224 -13.58 -12.83 -14.55
CA THR A 224 -14.25 -13.38 -15.75
C THR A 224 -14.43 -12.29 -16.82
N GLU A 225 -14.90 -11.10 -16.43
CA GLU A 225 -15.04 -9.92 -17.32
C GLU A 225 -13.69 -9.36 -17.81
N ALA A 226 -12.62 -9.55 -17.04
CA ALA A 226 -11.26 -9.22 -17.45
C ALA A 226 -10.69 -10.21 -18.48
N GLY A 227 -11.37 -11.34 -18.73
CA GLY A 227 -10.98 -12.30 -19.76
C GLY A 227 -9.98 -13.35 -19.31
N PHE A 228 -9.97 -13.68 -18.01
CA PHE A 228 -9.35 -14.92 -17.52
C PHE A 228 -10.09 -16.13 -18.10
N ASP A 229 -9.35 -17.17 -18.49
CA ASP A 229 -9.89 -18.36 -19.15
C ASP A 229 -10.56 -19.32 -18.14
N GLU A 230 -10.03 -19.39 -16.91
CA GLU A 230 -10.66 -20.10 -15.79
C GLU A 230 -10.72 -19.20 -14.55
N VAL A 231 -11.83 -19.25 -13.82
CA VAL A 231 -11.99 -18.53 -12.55
C VAL A 231 -12.66 -19.45 -11.54
N SER A 232 -12.06 -19.59 -10.36
CA SER A 232 -12.55 -20.47 -9.30
C SER A 232 -12.38 -19.87 -7.92
N ARG A 233 -13.01 -20.50 -6.93
CA ARG A 233 -12.78 -20.25 -5.51
C ARG A 233 -12.27 -21.55 -4.91
N ASP A 234 -11.10 -21.50 -4.28
CA ASP A 234 -10.43 -22.71 -3.79
C ASP A 234 -10.90 -23.15 -2.39
N ALA A 235 -10.33 -24.23 -1.86
CA ALA A 235 -10.78 -24.86 -0.62
C ALA A 235 -10.65 -23.98 0.63
N VAL A 236 -9.78 -22.95 0.60
CA VAL A 236 -9.64 -21.96 1.68
C VAL A 236 -10.31 -20.63 1.36
N GLY A 237 -10.96 -20.53 0.20
CA GLY A 237 -11.71 -19.36 -0.21
C GLY A 237 -10.90 -18.33 -0.97
N ASN A 238 -9.67 -18.64 -1.42
CA ASN A 238 -8.95 -17.76 -2.34
C ASN A 238 -9.73 -17.67 -3.66
N VAL A 239 -9.72 -16.50 -4.29
CA VAL A 239 -10.27 -16.31 -5.64
C VAL A 239 -9.13 -16.45 -6.65
N VAL A 240 -9.21 -17.44 -7.53
CA VAL A 240 -8.13 -17.78 -8.46
C VAL A 240 -8.59 -17.54 -9.90
N GLY A 241 -7.87 -16.70 -10.64
CA GLY A 241 -8.04 -16.50 -12.07
C GLY A 241 -6.83 -17.02 -12.84
N LEU A 242 -7.06 -17.86 -13.85
CA LEU A 242 -6.03 -18.34 -14.77
C LEU A 242 -6.20 -17.70 -16.15
N TYR A 243 -5.16 -17.01 -16.60
CA TYR A 243 -5.02 -16.55 -17.97
C TYR A 243 -3.98 -17.43 -18.66
N TRP A 244 -4.42 -18.18 -19.67
CA TRP A 244 -3.62 -19.21 -20.32
C TRP A 244 -2.44 -18.64 -21.11
N SER A 245 -1.39 -19.45 -21.26
CA SER A 245 -0.31 -19.14 -22.19
C SER A 245 -0.79 -19.25 -23.65
N ALA A 246 0.03 -18.81 -24.59
CA ALA A 246 -0.24 -18.99 -26.01
C ALA A 246 -0.37 -20.47 -26.41
N GLU A 247 0.42 -21.35 -25.79
CA GLU A 247 0.38 -22.80 -26.02
C GLU A 247 -0.91 -23.41 -25.43
N ASP A 248 -1.22 -23.10 -24.17
CA ASP A 248 -2.41 -23.62 -23.49
C ASP A 248 -3.70 -23.15 -24.19
N ALA A 249 -3.74 -21.90 -24.65
CA ALA A 249 -4.86 -21.35 -25.40
C ALA A 249 -5.06 -22.06 -26.76
N ALA A 250 -3.97 -22.41 -27.46
CA ALA A 250 -4.05 -23.17 -28.70
C ALA A 250 -4.59 -24.59 -28.47
N LEU A 251 -4.14 -25.26 -27.40
CA LEU A 251 -4.61 -26.58 -27.01
C LEU A 251 -6.07 -26.57 -26.53
N GLY A 252 -6.46 -25.57 -25.75
CA GLY A 252 -7.83 -25.37 -25.26
C GLY A 252 -8.83 -25.06 -26.40
N GLY A 253 -8.42 -24.21 -27.35
CA GLY A 253 -9.22 -23.92 -28.55
C GLY A 253 -9.42 -25.16 -29.44
N ALA A 254 -8.39 -26.00 -29.59
CA ALA A 254 -8.51 -27.27 -30.31
C ALA A 254 -9.52 -28.22 -29.65
N ARG A 255 -9.51 -28.34 -28.31
CA ARG A 255 -10.47 -29.15 -27.55
C ARG A 255 -11.91 -28.63 -27.71
N ALA A 256 -12.12 -27.31 -27.60
CA ALA A 256 -13.44 -26.69 -27.78
C ALA A 256 -13.99 -26.82 -29.22
N SER A 257 -13.11 -26.80 -30.23
CA SER A 257 -13.49 -27.01 -31.63
C SER A 257 -13.82 -28.47 -31.98
N SER A 258 -13.22 -29.42 -31.26
CA SER A 258 -13.44 -30.87 -31.45
C SER A 258 -14.71 -31.41 -30.77
N SER A 259 -15.31 -30.67 -29.83
CA SER A 259 -16.60 -31.03 -29.21
C SER A 259 -17.83 -30.69 -30.07
N GLY A 260 -17.65 -30.23 -31.31
CA GLY A 260 -18.73 -29.77 -32.20
C GLY A 260 -19.14 -30.69 -33.37
N GLN A 261 -18.46 -31.80 -33.66
CA GLN A 261 -18.85 -32.73 -34.75
C GLN A 261 -18.54 -34.19 -34.37
N GLY A 262 -19.56 -35.05 -34.41
CA GLY A 262 -19.52 -36.39 -33.83
C GLY A 262 -18.90 -37.50 -34.69
N LYS A 263 -18.68 -38.65 -34.05
CA LYS A 263 -19.10 -40.02 -34.40
C LYS A 263 -18.23 -41.06 -33.70
N ALA A 264 -18.87 -42.09 -33.18
CA ALA A 264 -18.24 -43.29 -32.66
C ALA A 264 -17.46 -44.02 -33.78
N GLY A 265 -16.22 -44.38 -33.48
CA GLY A 265 -15.38 -45.23 -34.30
C GLY A 265 -14.28 -45.83 -33.44
N GLU A 266 -14.37 -47.13 -33.18
CA GLU A 266 -13.39 -47.94 -32.46
C GLU A 266 -12.10 -48.11 -33.30
N GLY A 267 -10.93 -48.08 -32.63
CA GLY A 267 -9.65 -48.38 -33.28
C GLY A 267 -8.41 -48.14 -32.41
N SER A 268 -7.99 -49.20 -31.70
CA SER A 268 -6.62 -49.54 -31.24
C SER A 268 -5.61 -48.41 -30.93
N GLY A 269 -5.34 -48.18 -29.64
CA GLY A 269 -4.29 -47.30 -29.14
C GLY A 269 -2.95 -48.01 -28.92
N GLY A 270 -1.98 -47.71 -29.77
CA GLY A 270 -0.56 -47.90 -29.52
C GLY A 270 0.18 -46.62 -29.88
N GLN A 271 0.30 -45.68 -28.93
CA GLN A 271 1.40 -44.73 -28.79
C GLN A 271 1.17 -43.83 -27.57
N SER A 272 2.13 -43.86 -26.65
CA SER A 272 2.23 -42.94 -25.53
C SER A 272 2.41 -41.51 -26.05
N THR A 273 1.30 -40.78 -26.15
CA THR A 273 1.33 -39.33 -26.29
C THR A 273 1.63 -38.76 -24.92
N ARG A 274 2.90 -38.41 -24.67
CA ARG A 274 3.25 -37.47 -23.59
C ARG A 274 2.33 -36.26 -23.72
N LEU A 275 1.43 -36.06 -22.75
CA LEU A 275 0.67 -34.82 -22.63
C LEU A 275 1.69 -33.66 -22.65
N PRO A 276 1.47 -32.59 -23.42
CA PRO A 276 2.33 -31.42 -23.40
C PRO A 276 2.48 -30.96 -21.95
N ARG A 277 3.71 -30.70 -21.52
CA ARG A 277 3.99 -30.17 -20.18
C ARG A 277 3.35 -28.79 -20.13
N ALA A 278 2.34 -28.60 -19.28
CA ALA A 278 1.65 -27.31 -19.15
C ALA A 278 2.67 -26.17 -19.01
N SER A 279 2.44 -25.08 -19.74
CA SER A 279 3.35 -23.93 -19.69
C SER A 279 3.45 -23.40 -18.25
N ARG A 280 4.65 -22.93 -17.87
CA ARG A 280 4.84 -22.30 -16.55
C ARG A 280 3.97 -21.05 -16.44
N ARG A 281 3.66 -20.66 -15.20
CA ARG A 281 2.83 -19.50 -14.88
C ARG A 281 3.60 -18.43 -14.11
N LEU A 282 3.26 -17.18 -14.29
CA LEU A 282 3.59 -16.10 -13.35
C LEU A 282 2.48 -16.03 -12.31
N LEU A 283 2.80 -16.25 -11.04
CA LEU A 283 1.87 -16.02 -9.95
C LEU A 283 1.88 -14.53 -9.56
N THR A 284 0.72 -13.96 -9.33
CA THR A 284 0.56 -12.60 -8.82
C THR A 284 -0.73 -12.51 -8.01
N GLY A 285 -0.86 -11.50 -7.18
CA GLY A 285 -1.97 -11.42 -6.26
C GLY A 285 -1.64 -10.66 -4.99
N SER A 286 -2.66 -10.58 -4.15
CA SER A 286 -2.61 -10.04 -2.79
C SER A 286 -3.96 -10.38 -2.13
N HIS A 287 -4.31 -9.77 -1.01
CA HIS A 287 -5.47 -10.15 -0.21
C HIS A 287 -6.70 -9.25 -0.39
N TYR A 288 -7.90 -9.74 -0.04
CA TYR A 288 -9.15 -8.97 -0.17
C TYR A 288 -9.93 -8.75 1.14
N ASP A 289 -9.55 -9.45 2.21
CA ASP A 289 -9.90 -9.11 3.59
C ASP A 289 -9.28 -7.76 3.99
N THR A 290 -9.72 -7.22 5.12
CA THR A 290 -9.20 -5.98 5.68
C THR A 290 -9.09 -6.08 7.19
N VAL A 291 -8.24 -5.25 7.79
CA VAL A 291 -8.43 -4.86 9.19
C VAL A 291 -9.82 -4.25 9.44
N ARG A 292 -10.21 -4.22 10.71
CA ARG A 292 -11.41 -3.48 11.16
C ARG A 292 -11.23 -2.00 10.87
N ASN A 293 -12.21 -1.39 10.20
CA ASN A 293 -12.19 0.03 9.80
C ASN A 293 -10.94 0.40 8.98
N GLY A 294 -10.58 -0.46 8.02
CA GLY A 294 -9.43 -0.31 7.13
C GLY A 294 -9.69 0.58 5.91
N GLY A 295 -8.64 0.80 5.12
CA GLY A 295 -8.71 1.54 3.87
C GLY A 295 -9.11 0.67 2.67
N ARG A 296 -9.36 1.30 1.52
CA ARG A 296 -9.90 0.62 0.32
C ARG A 296 -8.85 -0.09 -0.54
N TYR A 297 -7.56 0.15 -0.28
CA TYR A 297 -6.46 -0.22 -1.18
C TYR A 297 -5.54 -1.30 -0.65
N ASP A 298 -5.45 -1.44 0.68
CA ASP A 298 -4.64 -2.45 1.35
C ASP A 298 -5.05 -3.86 0.88
N GLY A 299 -4.09 -4.66 0.42
CA GLY A 299 -4.29 -5.91 -0.30
C GLY A 299 -4.95 -5.77 -1.69
N ARG A 300 -6.15 -5.20 -1.72
CA ARG A 300 -7.05 -5.14 -2.89
C ARG A 300 -6.40 -4.54 -4.13
N LEU A 301 -5.53 -3.54 -3.96
CA LEU A 301 -4.78 -2.96 -5.08
C LEU A 301 -3.92 -4.01 -5.81
N GLY A 302 -3.30 -4.93 -5.06
CA GLY A 302 -2.47 -6.02 -5.58
C GLY A 302 -3.24 -7.09 -6.34
N ILE A 303 -4.57 -7.11 -6.23
CA ILE A 303 -5.47 -7.95 -7.06
C ILE A 303 -5.92 -7.18 -8.31
N LEU A 304 -6.34 -5.93 -8.12
CA LEU A 304 -6.98 -5.14 -9.18
C LEU A 304 -6.00 -4.67 -10.26
N VAL A 305 -4.76 -4.36 -9.90
CA VAL A 305 -3.71 -3.97 -10.85
C VAL A 305 -3.40 -5.09 -11.87
N PRO A 306 -3.03 -6.32 -11.45
CA PRO A 306 -2.80 -7.40 -12.41
C PRO A 306 -4.08 -7.80 -13.18
N MET A 307 -5.26 -7.66 -12.58
CA MET A 307 -6.54 -7.85 -13.31
C MET A 307 -6.68 -6.86 -14.48
N ALA A 308 -6.32 -5.58 -14.29
CA ALA A 308 -6.28 -4.58 -15.36
C ALA A 308 -5.25 -4.93 -16.46
N CYS A 309 -4.09 -5.48 -16.07
CA CYS A 309 -3.08 -5.96 -17.01
C CYS A 309 -3.63 -7.11 -17.87
N VAL A 310 -4.28 -8.12 -17.27
CA VAL A 310 -4.90 -9.23 -17.99
C VAL A 310 -6.02 -8.74 -18.90
N GLN A 311 -6.88 -7.84 -18.44
CA GLN A 311 -7.92 -7.25 -19.29
C GLN A 311 -7.34 -6.54 -20.53
N THR A 312 -6.21 -5.86 -20.36
CA THR A 312 -5.52 -5.22 -21.48
C THR A 312 -4.98 -6.25 -22.47
N LEU A 313 -4.35 -7.33 -21.99
CA LEU A 313 -3.89 -8.46 -22.82
C LEU A 313 -5.04 -9.10 -23.59
N TYR A 314 -6.14 -9.39 -22.89
CA TYR A 314 -7.33 -10.00 -23.46
C TYR A 314 -7.96 -9.14 -24.56
N ARG A 315 -8.17 -7.84 -24.31
CA ARG A 315 -8.70 -6.89 -25.31
C ARG A 315 -7.81 -6.75 -26.54
N GLN A 316 -6.51 -6.98 -26.40
CA GLN A 316 -5.54 -6.98 -27.50
C GLN A 316 -5.46 -8.33 -28.23
N GLY A 317 -6.18 -9.37 -27.77
CA GLY A 317 -6.04 -10.74 -28.26
C GLY A 317 -4.64 -11.32 -28.01
N ARG A 318 -3.88 -10.78 -27.05
CA ARG A 318 -2.46 -11.10 -26.85
C ARG A 318 -2.26 -12.12 -25.74
N ARG A 319 -1.85 -13.34 -26.10
CA ARG A 319 -1.37 -14.36 -25.16
C ARG A 319 0.15 -14.27 -24.97
N LEU A 320 0.64 -14.67 -23.80
CA LEU A 320 2.06 -14.65 -23.45
C LEU A 320 2.67 -16.07 -23.58
N PRO A 321 4.01 -16.21 -23.66
CA PRO A 321 4.67 -17.53 -23.66
C PRO A 321 4.53 -18.31 -22.34
N PHE A 322 3.84 -17.75 -21.34
CA PHE A 322 3.57 -18.32 -20.04
C PHE A 322 2.17 -17.89 -19.60
N GLY A 323 1.53 -18.64 -18.70
CA GLY A 323 0.23 -18.27 -18.13
C GLY A 323 0.36 -17.25 -17.01
N ILE A 324 -0.72 -16.56 -16.65
CA ILE A 324 -0.80 -15.73 -15.44
C ILE A 324 -1.81 -16.38 -14.50
N GLU A 325 -1.41 -16.61 -13.25
CA GLU A 325 -2.31 -16.99 -12.17
C GLU A 325 -2.43 -15.80 -11.22
N LEU A 326 -3.64 -15.25 -11.15
CA LEU A 326 -3.99 -14.18 -10.23
C LEU A 326 -4.73 -14.77 -9.03
N VAL A 327 -4.22 -14.55 -7.82
CA VAL A 327 -4.85 -14.99 -6.58
C VAL A 327 -5.29 -13.78 -5.76
N GLY A 328 -6.58 -13.70 -5.46
CA GLY A 328 -7.09 -12.93 -4.34
C GLY A 328 -7.06 -13.80 -3.08
N PHE A 329 -6.05 -13.61 -2.23
CA PHE A 329 -5.89 -14.35 -0.99
C PHE A 329 -7.02 -14.02 0.00
N ALA A 330 -7.53 -15.07 0.64
CA ALA A 330 -8.77 -14.96 1.42
C ALA A 330 -8.59 -14.32 2.80
N GLU A 331 -7.42 -14.45 3.41
CA GLU A 331 -7.15 -13.90 4.74
C GLU A 331 -5.64 -13.75 4.88
N GLU A 332 -5.19 -12.50 4.90
CA GLU A 332 -3.82 -12.12 5.22
C GLU A 332 -3.75 -11.59 6.65
N GLU A 333 -4.71 -10.75 7.06
CA GLU A 333 -4.62 -9.89 8.24
C GLU A 333 -4.84 -10.63 9.57
N GLY A 334 -5.53 -11.77 9.55
CA GLY A 334 -5.87 -12.62 10.70
C GLY A 334 -6.87 -11.97 11.67
N GLN A 335 -7.91 -11.29 11.16
CA GLN A 335 -8.80 -10.47 12.00
C GLN A 335 -9.93 -11.24 12.67
N ARG A 336 -10.50 -12.25 12.00
CA ARG A 336 -11.57 -13.07 12.56
C ARG A 336 -11.02 -14.23 13.38
N TYR A 337 -10.05 -14.92 12.79
CA TYR A 337 -9.28 -15.99 13.41
C TYR A 337 -7.81 -15.56 13.42
N LYS A 338 -7.03 -16.01 14.41
CA LYS A 338 -5.60 -15.68 14.53
C LYS A 338 -4.76 -16.53 13.55
N ALA A 339 -5.12 -16.45 12.28
CA ALA A 339 -4.62 -17.24 11.17
C ALA A 339 -4.12 -16.29 10.06
N THR A 340 -3.11 -15.50 10.36
CA THR A 340 -2.45 -14.59 9.39
C THR A 340 -1.84 -15.41 8.25
N PHE A 341 -1.94 -14.91 7.01
CA PHE A 341 -1.48 -15.61 5.80
C PHE A 341 -2.14 -16.96 5.54
N LEU A 342 -3.42 -17.13 5.90
CA LEU A 342 -4.13 -18.39 5.75
C LEU A 342 -4.15 -18.86 4.30
N GLY A 343 -4.47 -17.95 3.38
CA GLY A 343 -4.60 -18.24 1.95
C GLY A 343 -3.27 -18.65 1.30
N SER A 344 -2.24 -17.84 1.50
CA SER A 344 -0.89 -18.10 0.97
C SER A 344 -0.19 -19.25 1.68
N GLY A 345 -0.42 -19.43 2.99
CA GLY A 345 0.02 -20.57 3.78
C GLY A 345 -0.45 -21.90 3.19
N ALA A 346 -1.72 -21.99 2.77
CA ALA A 346 -2.23 -23.17 2.08
C ALA A 346 -1.49 -23.45 0.76
N LEU A 347 -1.19 -22.41 -0.02
CA LEU A 347 -0.48 -22.58 -1.30
C LEU A 347 0.96 -23.06 -1.14
N VAL A 348 1.60 -22.79 0.01
CA VAL A 348 2.96 -23.26 0.29
C VAL A 348 3.01 -24.53 1.15
N GLY A 349 1.85 -25.10 1.51
CA GLY A 349 1.76 -26.30 2.34
C GLY A 349 2.02 -26.06 3.83
N GLN A 350 1.79 -24.84 4.31
CA GLN A 350 1.99 -24.40 5.69
C GLN A 350 0.69 -23.94 6.38
N PHE A 351 -0.45 -24.46 5.94
CA PHE A 351 -1.70 -24.26 6.67
C PHE A 351 -1.63 -24.99 8.01
N ASP A 352 -1.92 -24.31 9.13
CA ASP A 352 -1.97 -24.94 10.45
C ASP A 352 -3.33 -25.65 10.66
N PRO A 353 -3.36 -26.98 10.80
CA PRO A 353 -4.61 -27.71 11.01
C PRO A 353 -5.39 -27.25 12.25
N ALA A 354 -4.71 -26.73 13.27
CA ALA A 354 -5.34 -26.26 14.50
C ALA A 354 -6.25 -25.04 14.27
N TRP A 355 -6.04 -24.28 13.19
CA TRP A 355 -6.90 -23.16 12.84
C TRP A 355 -8.34 -23.58 12.53
N LEU A 356 -8.55 -24.80 12.01
CA LEU A 356 -9.90 -25.29 11.69
C LEU A 356 -10.80 -25.35 12.93
N ASP A 357 -10.23 -25.61 14.09
CA ASP A 357 -10.95 -25.74 15.35
C ASP A 357 -10.90 -24.45 16.19
N GLN A 358 -10.20 -23.41 15.71
CA GLN A 358 -10.19 -22.10 16.35
C GLN A 358 -11.58 -21.44 16.24
N GLN A 359 -12.05 -20.89 17.36
CA GLN A 359 -13.30 -20.15 17.43
C GLN A 359 -13.10 -18.64 17.25
N ASP A 360 -14.05 -18.00 16.60
CA ASP A 360 -14.18 -16.54 16.58
C ASP A 360 -14.83 -16.01 17.87
N ALA A 361 -15.10 -14.70 17.91
CA ALA A 361 -15.68 -14.04 19.09
C ALA A 361 -17.10 -14.51 19.44
N ASP A 362 -17.82 -15.09 18.47
CA ASP A 362 -19.19 -15.60 18.64
C ASP A 362 -19.20 -17.12 18.90
N GLY A 363 -18.02 -17.75 19.02
CA GLY A 363 -17.88 -19.17 19.26
C GLY A 363 -17.97 -20.04 18.01
N VAL A 364 -18.01 -19.46 16.81
CA VAL A 364 -18.07 -20.20 15.54
C VAL A 364 -16.66 -20.67 15.19
N THR A 365 -16.49 -21.96 14.92
CA THR A 365 -15.21 -22.50 14.46
C THR A 365 -14.93 -22.11 13.01
N MET A 366 -13.65 -22.03 12.63
CA MET A 366 -13.26 -21.81 11.24
C MET A 366 -13.86 -22.87 10.31
N ARG A 367 -13.89 -24.13 10.74
CA ARG A 367 -14.51 -25.24 10.00
C ARG A 367 -16.00 -25.00 9.74
N GLU A 368 -16.76 -24.60 10.76
CA GLU A 368 -18.17 -24.26 10.60
C GLU A 368 -18.37 -23.08 9.65
N ALA A 369 -17.53 -22.05 9.74
CA ALA A 369 -17.57 -20.92 8.82
C ALA A 369 -17.25 -21.31 7.37
N MET A 370 -16.26 -22.21 7.16
CA MET A 370 -15.94 -22.79 5.85
C MET A 370 -17.12 -23.55 5.27
N HIS A 371 -17.72 -24.47 6.02
CA HIS A 371 -18.90 -25.21 5.58
C HIS A 371 -20.09 -24.28 5.26
N ALA A 372 -20.35 -23.29 6.11
CA ALA A 372 -21.42 -22.31 5.88
C ALA A 372 -21.18 -21.47 4.61
N ALA A 373 -19.92 -21.23 4.25
CA ALA A 373 -19.53 -20.54 3.02
C ALA A 373 -19.43 -21.47 1.79
N GLY A 374 -19.83 -22.74 1.92
CA GLY A 374 -19.80 -23.75 0.85
C GLY A 374 -18.40 -24.30 0.55
N LEU A 375 -17.44 -24.15 1.47
CA LEU A 375 -16.08 -24.67 1.34
C LEU A 375 -15.95 -26.04 2.05
N PRO A 376 -14.97 -26.88 1.65
CA PRO A 376 -14.84 -28.23 2.19
C PRO A 376 -14.54 -28.29 3.69
N GLY A 377 -13.72 -27.39 4.24
CA GLY A 377 -13.37 -27.42 5.67
C GLY A 377 -12.52 -28.62 6.09
N GLU A 378 -11.78 -29.25 5.16
CA GLU A 378 -11.02 -30.48 5.38
C GLU A 378 -9.55 -30.34 4.93
N MET A 379 -8.62 -30.89 5.72
CA MET A 379 -7.18 -30.82 5.42
C MET A 379 -6.81 -31.42 4.06
N ALA A 380 -7.42 -32.53 3.64
CA ALA A 380 -7.13 -33.14 2.34
C ALA A 380 -7.40 -32.18 1.16
N SER A 381 -8.46 -31.38 1.24
CA SER A 381 -8.79 -30.39 0.22
C SER A 381 -7.85 -29.17 0.27
N ILE A 382 -7.38 -28.82 1.46
CA ILE A 382 -6.46 -27.69 1.69
C ILE A 382 -5.04 -28.06 1.22
N GLU A 383 -4.55 -29.26 1.55
CA GLU A 383 -3.25 -29.77 1.12
C GLU A 383 -3.15 -29.89 -0.40
N ALA A 384 -4.26 -30.22 -1.08
CA ALA A 384 -4.34 -30.24 -2.54
C ALA A 384 -4.12 -28.86 -3.20
N LEU A 385 -4.17 -27.77 -2.42
CA LEU A 385 -3.86 -26.43 -2.92
C LEU A 385 -2.37 -26.14 -3.04
N GLN A 386 -1.50 -26.97 -2.45
CA GLN A 386 -0.07 -26.73 -2.48
C GLN A 386 0.44 -26.61 -3.92
N ARG A 387 1.16 -25.52 -4.20
CA ARG A 387 1.73 -25.28 -5.52
C ARG A 387 3.04 -26.03 -5.69
N ASP A 388 3.22 -26.62 -6.86
CA ASP A 388 4.53 -27.14 -7.29
C ASP A 388 5.33 -26.00 -7.93
N PRO A 389 6.46 -25.55 -7.33
CA PRO A 389 7.26 -24.45 -7.86
C PRO A 389 7.81 -24.72 -9.27
N ALA A 390 7.90 -25.97 -9.71
CA ALA A 390 8.30 -26.30 -11.07
C ALA A 390 7.33 -25.74 -12.14
N HIS A 391 6.07 -25.46 -11.77
CA HIS A 391 5.06 -24.87 -12.63
C HIS A 391 5.04 -23.34 -12.61
N TYR A 392 5.85 -22.67 -11.78
CA TYR A 392 5.79 -21.21 -11.62
C TYR A 392 7.11 -20.53 -11.90
N LEU A 393 7.11 -19.41 -12.63
CA LEU A 393 8.27 -18.56 -12.86
C LEU A 393 8.72 -17.84 -11.58
N GLY A 394 7.76 -17.50 -10.73
CA GLY A 394 7.92 -16.73 -9.50
C GLY A 394 6.60 -16.05 -9.11
N PHE A 395 6.65 -15.27 -8.04
CA PHE A 395 5.55 -14.46 -7.51
C PHE A 395 5.89 -12.97 -7.61
N VAL A 396 4.95 -12.15 -8.08
CA VAL A 396 5.09 -10.69 -7.98
C VAL A 396 3.84 -10.08 -7.37
N GLU A 397 4.03 -9.14 -6.45
CA GLU A 397 2.94 -8.47 -5.74
C GLU A 397 3.10 -6.95 -5.83
N VAL A 398 1.99 -6.28 -6.13
CA VAL A 398 1.89 -4.81 -6.07
C VAL A 398 1.15 -4.46 -4.80
N HIS A 399 1.68 -3.53 -4.02
CA HIS A 399 1.05 -3.16 -2.77
C HIS A 399 1.21 -1.66 -2.50
N ILE A 400 0.37 -1.08 -1.66
CA ILE A 400 0.68 0.24 -1.10
C ILE A 400 1.86 0.11 -0.12
N GLU A 401 2.68 1.14 0.00
CA GLU A 401 3.84 1.10 0.92
C GLU A 401 3.44 0.92 2.39
N GLN A 402 2.28 1.45 2.78
CA GLN A 402 1.83 1.57 4.19
C GLN A 402 2.80 2.36 5.08
N GLY A 403 3.67 3.17 4.45
CA GLY A 403 4.70 3.95 5.10
C GLY A 403 4.96 5.29 4.40
N PRO A 404 5.70 6.20 5.06
CA PRO A 404 5.87 7.57 4.60
C PRO A 404 7.01 7.77 3.59
N VAL A 405 7.80 6.76 3.25
CA VAL A 405 9.07 6.90 2.52
C VAL A 405 8.85 7.43 1.11
N LEU A 406 7.96 6.82 0.32
CA LEU A 406 7.61 7.30 -1.03
C LEU A 406 6.86 8.62 -0.98
N ALA A 407 6.05 8.85 0.06
CA ALA A 407 5.37 10.12 0.27
C ALA A 407 6.36 11.26 0.51
N ALA A 408 7.36 11.04 1.38
CA ALA A 408 8.41 11.99 1.70
C ALA A 408 9.37 12.22 0.53
N ALA A 409 9.71 11.16 -0.23
CA ALA A 409 10.51 11.28 -1.45
C ALA A 409 9.72 11.92 -2.61
N ASP A 410 8.40 12.04 -2.46
CA ASP A 410 7.43 12.39 -3.49
C ASP A 410 7.69 11.60 -4.80
N LEU A 411 7.80 10.27 -4.63
CA LEU A 411 7.96 9.30 -5.72
C LEU A 411 6.72 8.39 -5.78
N PRO A 412 6.23 8.02 -6.98
CA PRO A 412 5.00 7.24 -7.09
C PRO A 412 5.22 5.75 -6.81
N LEU A 413 6.44 5.24 -7.02
CA LEU A 413 6.77 3.81 -7.01
C LEU A 413 8.06 3.55 -6.24
N GLY A 414 8.10 2.42 -5.53
CA GLY A 414 9.28 1.92 -4.82
C GLY A 414 9.51 0.44 -5.12
N VAL A 415 10.76 0.06 -5.36
CA VAL A 415 11.14 -1.34 -5.59
C VAL A 415 11.50 -1.97 -4.25
N VAL A 416 10.76 -3.00 -3.84
CA VAL A 416 10.97 -3.61 -2.52
C VAL A 416 12.28 -4.40 -2.50
N THR A 417 13.06 -4.24 -1.43
CA THR A 417 14.31 -4.97 -1.20
C THR A 417 14.09 -6.28 -0.46
N SER A 418 13.28 -6.24 0.58
CA SER A 418 12.92 -7.36 1.42
C SER A 418 11.66 -7.02 2.18
N ILE A 419 10.90 -8.04 2.55
CA ILE A 419 9.99 -7.94 3.68
C ILE A 419 10.82 -8.19 4.95
N ASN A 420 10.70 -7.31 5.94
CA ASN A 420 11.48 -7.40 7.16
C ASN A 420 11.05 -8.60 8.02
N GLY A 421 12.02 -9.38 8.49
CA GLY A 421 11.77 -10.38 9.52
C GLY A 421 11.44 -9.70 10.85
N SER A 422 10.65 -10.35 11.71
CA SER A 422 10.21 -9.79 12.99
C SER A 422 10.35 -10.80 14.13
N VAL A 423 10.75 -10.33 15.29
CA VAL A 423 10.69 -11.07 16.56
C VAL A 423 9.96 -10.20 17.57
N ARG A 424 8.96 -10.77 18.24
CA ARG A 424 8.16 -10.07 19.23
C ARG A 424 8.15 -10.79 20.57
N TYR A 425 8.16 -10.01 21.64
CA TYR A 425 8.04 -10.49 23.01
C TYR A 425 6.93 -9.75 23.75
N LEU A 426 6.23 -10.47 24.64
CA LEU A 426 5.53 -9.88 25.78
C LEU A 426 6.38 -10.08 27.02
N GLY A 427 6.54 -9.01 27.79
CA GLY A 427 7.44 -8.98 28.93
C GLY A 427 6.80 -8.47 30.22
N GLN A 428 7.33 -8.94 31.34
CA GLN A 428 7.00 -8.45 32.66
C GLN A 428 8.26 -8.35 33.52
N ILE A 429 8.55 -7.16 34.00
CA ILE A 429 9.53 -6.94 35.07
C ILE A 429 8.78 -6.90 36.41
N THR A 430 9.26 -7.67 37.38
CA THR A 430 8.74 -7.70 38.75
C THR A 430 9.79 -7.15 39.71
N GLY A 431 9.38 -6.20 40.53
CA GLY A 431 10.15 -5.57 41.58
C GLY A 431 9.45 -5.70 42.92
N LEU A 432 9.44 -4.63 43.71
CA LEU A 432 8.78 -4.60 45.01
C LEU A 432 8.00 -3.30 45.21
N ALA A 433 6.68 -3.43 45.33
CA ALA A 433 5.82 -2.30 45.65
C ALA A 433 6.14 -1.76 47.05
N SER A 434 6.36 -0.45 47.17
CA SER A 434 6.72 0.19 48.43
C SER A 434 6.31 1.67 48.44
N HIS A 435 6.27 2.30 49.60
CA HIS A 435 5.80 3.68 49.71
C HIS A 435 6.84 4.67 49.13
N ALA A 436 6.40 5.56 48.23
CA ALA A 436 7.30 6.43 47.47
C ALA A 436 8.01 7.50 48.31
N GLY A 437 7.44 7.89 49.46
CA GLY A 437 8.04 8.92 50.33
C GLY A 437 8.98 8.35 51.41
N THR A 438 8.76 7.12 51.86
CA THR A 438 9.45 6.55 53.03
C THR A 438 10.47 5.49 52.67
N THR A 439 10.46 5.00 51.42
CA THR A 439 11.45 4.03 50.94
C THR A 439 12.68 4.76 50.39
N PRO A 440 13.87 4.63 51.02
CA PRO A 440 15.11 5.23 50.53
C PRO A 440 15.44 4.80 49.10
N MET A 441 16.08 5.67 48.31
CA MET A 441 16.35 5.40 46.89
C MET A 441 17.17 4.12 46.66
N GLY A 442 18.20 3.88 47.48
CA GLY A 442 19.10 2.73 47.34
C GLY A 442 18.47 1.37 47.66
N SER A 443 17.28 1.32 48.28
CA SER A 443 16.60 0.07 48.62
C SER A 443 15.42 -0.25 47.69
N ARG A 444 15.14 0.59 46.68
CA ARG A 444 14.01 0.40 45.77
C ARG A 444 14.32 -0.69 44.75
N ARG A 445 13.30 -1.51 44.48
CA ARG A 445 13.24 -2.45 43.35
C ARG A 445 12.14 -1.99 42.42
N ASP A 446 12.39 -0.88 41.74
CA ASP A 446 11.41 -0.18 40.90
C ASP A 446 11.33 -0.83 39.51
N ALA A 447 10.22 -1.52 39.25
CA ALA A 447 10.00 -2.23 38.00
C ALA A 447 9.80 -1.28 36.81
N ALA A 448 9.16 -0.13 37.02
CA ALA A 448 8.89 0.82 35.94
C ALA A 448 10.18 1.48 35.46
N LEU A 449 11.09 1.83 36.38
CA LEU A 449 12.40 2.35 36.00
C LEU A 449 13.29 1.29 35.33
N GLY A 450 13.14 0.01 35.69
CA GLY A 450 13.78 -1.09 34.94
C GLY A 450 13.29 -1.18 33.49
N ALA A 451 11.97 -1.10 33.30
CA ALA A 451 11.38 -1.08 31.95
C ALA A 451 11.77 0.18 31.15
N ALA A 452 11.86 1.35 31.79
CA ALA A 452 12.28 2.58 31.14
C ALA A 452 13.74 2.53 30.66
N GLU A 453 14.67 1.98 31.46
CA GLU A 453 16.06 1.77 31.00
C GLU A 453 16.11 0.82 29.80
N LEU A 454 15.34 -0.27 29.84
CA LEU A 454 15.25 -1.21 28.72
C LEU A 454 14.69 -0.53 27.47
N ALA A 455 13.65 0.28 27.58
CA ALA A 455 13.04 1.01 26.46
C ALA A 455 14.06 1.94 25.78
N LEU A 456 14.82 2.72 26.56
CA LEU A 456 15.84 3.62 26.02
C LEU A 456 16.99 2.86 25.35
N TYR A 457 17.40 1.72 25.92
CA TYR A 457 18.42 0.88 25.28
C TYR A 457 17.92 0.26 23.98
N HIS A 458 16.67 -0.24 23.97
CA HIS A 458 16.02 -0.85 22.81
C HIS A 458 15.99 0.10 21.61
N GLU A 459 15.57 1.34 21.82
CA GLU A 459 15.62 2.40 20.81
C GLU A 459 17.06 2.67 20.36
N LYS A 460 17.96 2.96 21.31
CA LYS A 460 19.38 3.26 21.03
C LYS A 460 20.04 2.17 20.19
N ARG A 461 19.80 0.90 20.53
CA ARG A 461 20.42 -0.23 19.85
C ARG A 461 19.93 -0.36 18.40
N ALA A 462 18.64 -0.14 18.16
CA ALA A 462 18.10 -0.17 16.81
C ALA A 462 18.61 1.00 15.96
N SER A 463 18.60 2.23 16.50
CA SER A 463 19.08 3.42 15.80
C SER A 463 20.57 3.39 15.43
N SER A 464 21.35 2.43 15.95
CA SER A 464 22.76 2.25 15.61
C SER A 464 23.00 1.64 14.22
N GLN A 465 21.96 1.11 13.56
CA GLN A 465 22.08 0.46 12.26
C GLN A 465 20.92 0.83 11.32
N PRO A 466 21.18 1.11 10.03
CA PRO A 466 20.12 1.32 9.04
C PRO A 466 19.19 0.10 8.91
N ASP A 467 17.93 0.34 8.59
CA ASP A 467 16.90 -0.68 8.32
C ASP A 467 16.63 -1.68 9.46
N LEU A 468 17.15 -1.40 10.67
CA LEU A 468 16.81 -2.06 11.91
C LEU A 468 15.88 -1.15 12.71
N VAL A 469 14.70 -1.66 13.06
CA VAL A 469 13.74 -0.93 13.89
C VAL A 469 13.40 -1.76 15.12
N ALA A 470 13.22 -1.08 16.25
CA ALA A 470 12.82 -1.70 17.49
C ALA A 470 11.84 -0.80 18.24
N THR A 471 10.70 -1.37 18.64
CA THR A 471 9.59 -0.62 19.24
C THR A 471 9.14 -1.28 20.53
N MET A 472 8.88 -0.49 21.58
CA MET A 472 8.11 -0.89 22.76
C MET A 472 6.72 -0.27 22.64
N GLY A 473 5.79 -0.99 22.02
CA GLY A 473 4.46 -0.47 21.70
C GLY A 473 3.47 -0.56 22.86
N GLN A 474 3.74 -1.41 23.84
CA GLN A 474 2.98 -1.55 25.08
C GLN A 474 3.91 -1.28 26.25
N LEU A 475 3.48 -0.45 27.20
CA LEU A 475 4.15 -0.21 28.47
C LEU A 475 3.09 0.15 29.52
N ASP A 476 2.90 -0.71 30.51
CA ASP A 476 1.88 -0.60 31.55
C ASP A 476 2.46 -0.86 32.94
N VAL A 477 1.95 -0.13 33.93
CA VAL A 477 2.20 -0.35 35.37
C VAL A 477 0.87 -0.75 36.00
N PRO A 478 0.56 -2.05 36.07
CA PRO A 478 -0.77 -2.49 36.46
C PRO A 478 -1.10 -2.07 37.90
N GLY A 479 -2.18 -1.31 38.08
CA GLY A 479 -2.59 -0.79 39.39
C GLY A 479 -1.63 0.26 39.97
N GLY A 480 -0.90 0.97 39.11
CA GLY A 480 0.03 2.03 39.52
C GLY A 480 -0.65 3.15 40.33
N SER A 481 0.07 3.69 41.29
CA SER A 481 -0.35 4.83 42.11
C SER A 481 0.80 5.83 42.23
N ILE A 482 0.48 7.13 42.25
CA ILE A 482 1.44 8.24 42.30
C ILE A 482 2.41 8.11 43.49
N ASN A 483 1.95 7.57 44.61
CA ASN A 483 2.72 7.46 45.86
C ASN A 483 3.27 6.04 46.14
N VAL A 484 3.31 5.16 45.14
CA VAL A 484 3.81 3.78 45.27
C VAL A 484 4.92 3.54 44.26
N VAL A 485 6.08 3.06 44.72
CA VAL A 485 7.15 2.55 43.86
C VAL A 485 6.59 1.35 43.08
N PRO A 486 6.63 1.34 41.74
CA PRO A 486 6.06 0.25 40.94
C PRO A 486 6.70 -1.11 41.22
N GLY A 487 5.89 -2.06 41.71
CA GLY A 487 6.31 -3.45 41.91
C GLY A 487 6.23 -4.31 40.64
N ARG A 488 5.63 -3.80 39.56
CA ARG A 488 5.45 -4.53 38.30
C ARG A 488 5.37 -3.57 37.12
N ALA A 489 5.96 -3.95 36.00
CA ALA A 489 5.80 -3.29 34.71
C ALA A 489 5.62 -4.35 33.61
N ARG A 490 4.61 -4.19 32.76
CA ARG A 490 4.35 -5.04 31.59
C ARG A 490 4.69 -4.26 30.33
N PHE A 491 5.27 -4.93 29.34
CA PHE A 491 5.68 -4.27 28.11
C PHE A 491 5.70 -5.24 26.92
N SER A 492 5.84 -4.69 25.72
CA SER A 492 6.16 -5.46 24.52
C SER A 492 7.52 -5.06 23.94
N LEU A 493 8.14 -5.98 23.20
CA LEU A 493 9.29 -5.68 22.34
C LEU A 493 8.94 -6.17 20.93
N ASP A 494 9.09 -5.32 19.92
CA ASP A 494 9.01 -5.68 18.50
C ASP A 494 10.30 -5.26 17.82
N LEU A 495 11.07 -6.21 17.28
CA LEU A 495 12.32 -5.95 16.57
C LEU A 495 12.20 -6.46 15.15
N ARG A 496 12.51 -5.60 14.17
CA ARG A 496 12.44 -5.94 12.75
C ARG A 496 13.70 -5.52 12.01
N ALA A 497 14.15 -6.34 11.08
CA ALA A 497 15.24 -6.00 10.18
C ALA A 497 15.12 -6.74 8.84
N THR A 498 15.79 -6.21 7.82
CA THR A 498 15.89 -6.88 6.52
C THR A 498 16.70 -8.17 6.59
N PRO A 499 17.89 -8.24 7.23
CA PRO A 499 18.57 -9.52 7.46
C PRO A 499 18.21 -10.12 8.82
N ASP A 500 17.87 -11.40 8.86
CA ASP A 500 17.59 -12.13 10.11
C ASP A 500 18.77 -12.06 11.09
N ALA A 501 20.01 -12.18 10.61
CA ALA A 501 21.20 -12.10 11.45
C ALA A 501 21.33 -10.74 12.16
N THR A 502 20.99 -9.64 11.48
CA THR A 502 20.98 -8.29 12.07
C THR A 502 19.92 -8.18 13.16
N ARG A 503 18.70 -8.66 12.88
CA ARG A 503 17.62 -8.69 13.87
C ARG A 503 18.03 -9.53 15.08
N ASP A 504 18.55 -10.73 14.86
CA ASP A 504 18.86 -11.68 15.93
C ASP A 504 20.03 -11.22 16.80
N ALA A 505 21.01 -10.51 16.24
CA ALA A 505 22.04 -9.83 17.01
C ALA A 505 21.42 -8.72 17.90
N CYS A 506 20.52 -7.89 17.35
CA CYS A 506 19.82 -6.87 18.13
C CYS A 506 18.97 -7.47 19.26
N VAL A 507 18.25 -8.57 18.98
CA VAL A 507 17.51 -9.33 19.99
C VAL A 507 18.44 -9.82 21.09
N ALA A 508 19.56 -10.45 20.74
CA ALA A 508 20.53 -10.94 21.72
C ALA A 508 21.06 -9.80 22.61
N ASP A 509 21.40 -8.65 22.02
CA ASP A 509 21.90 -7.48 22.74
C ASP A 509 20.84 -6.89 23.69
N VAL A 510 19.58 -6.80 23.25
CA VAL A 510 18.45 -6.30 24.06
C VAL A 510 18.13 -7.23 25.21
N LEU A 511 18.14 -8.54 24.98
CA LEU A 511 17.89 -9.54 26.03
C LEU A 511 19.03 -9.56 27.06
N ALA A 512 20.28 -9.41 26.61
CA ALA A 512 21.43 -9.31 27.50
C ALA A 512 21.36 -8.04 28.38
N GLU A 513 21.02 -6.89 27.81
CA GLU A 513 20.85 -5.65 28.58
C GLU A 513 19.67 -5.76 29.55
N ALA A 514 18.55 -6.36 29.14
CA ALA A 514 17.41 -6.57 30.03
C ALA A 514 17.81 -7.40 31.27
N ALA A 515 18.61 -8.46 31.08
CA ALA A 515 19.15 -9.26 32.17
C ALA A 515 20.10 -8.44 33.07
N ALA A 516 21.00 -7.65 32.48
CA ALA A 516 21.93 -6.79 33.21
C ALA A 516 21.22 -5.71 34.05
N ILE A 517 20.19 -5.06 33.49
CA ILE A 517 19.32 -4.10 34.19
C ILE A 517 18.67 -4.78 35.40
N CYS A 518 18.07 -5.96 35.19
CA CYS A 518 17.38 -6.67 36.27
C CYS A 518 18.34 -7.10 37.38
N GLN A 519 19.53 -7.60 37.03
CA GLN A 519 20.56 -7.94 38.00
C GLN A 519 21.01 -6.72 38.81
N ARG A 520 21.35 -5.61 38.13
CA ARG A 520 21.80 -4.36 38.75
C ARG A 520 20.76 -3.77 39.70
N ARG A 521 19.47 -3.87 39.35
CA ARG A 521 18.35 -3.29 40.11
C ARG A 521 17.65 -4.25 41.07
N GLY A 522 18.09 -5.52 41.13
CA GLY A 522 17.47 -6.54 41.95
C GLY A 522 16.01 -6.84 41.57
N LEU A 523 15.72 -6.84 40.26
CA LEU A 523 14.42 -7.13 39.66
C LEU A 523 14.41 -8.54 39.06
N SER A 524 13.23 -9.08 38.77
CA SER A 524 13.08 -10.30 37.96
C SER A 524 12.38 -9.99 36.65
N LEU A 525 12.69 -10.78 35.61
CA LEU A 525 12.19 -10.61 34.26
C LEU A 525 11.54 -11.91 33.78
N GLN A 526 10.36 -11.78 33.17
CA GLN A 526 9.70 -12.83 32.40
C GLN A 526 9.49 -12.32 30.98
N LEU A 527 9.80 -13.15 29.98
CA LEU A 527 9.62 -12.85 28.57
C LEU A 527 9.01 -14.06 27.88
N GLU A 528 7.97 -13.81 27.09
CA GLU A 528 7.34 -14.79 26.22
C GLU A 528 7.55 -14.35 24.77
N GLN A 529 8.19 -15.18 23.94
CA GLN A 529 8.32 -14.89 22.51
C GLN A 529 6.98 -15.21 21.84
N THR A 530 6.26 -14.18 21.40
CA THR A 530 4.93 -14.32 20.79
C THR A 530 4.98 -14.45 19.27
N LEU A 531 6.07 -14.01 18.64
CA LEU A 531 6.26 -14.11 17.19
C LEU A 531 7.74 -14.28 16.86
N ARG A 532 8.01 -15.13 15.87
CA ARG A 532 9.25 -15.12 15.09
C ARG A 532 8.92 -15.40 13.63
N ALA A 533 9.28 -14.46 12.77
CA ALA A 533 9.11 -14.56 11.32
C ALA A 533 10.43 -14.21 10.63
N ALA A 534 10.90 -15.09 9.76
CA ALA A 534 12.09 -14.86 8.94
C ALA A 534 11.85 -13.70 7.96
N ALA A 535 12.92 -13.02 7.58
CA ALA A 535 12.85 -12.04 6.49
C ALA A 535 12.62 -12.74 5.14
N ALA A 536 11.92 -12.06 4.24
CA ALA A 536 11.69 -12.53 2.88
C ALA A 536 12.33 -11.57 1.87
N PRO A 537 13.63 -11.74 1.55
CA PRO A 537 14.31 -10.92 0.55
C PRO A 537 13.69 -11.08 -0.83
N SER A 538 13.60 -9.98 -1.56
CA SER A 538 13.22 -10.02 -2.97
C SER A 538 14.30 -10.75 -3.77
N ASN A 539 13.88 -11.60 -4.70
CA ASN A 539 14.77 -12.25 -5.63
C ASN A 539 15.42 -11.21 -6.55
N ALA A 540 16.75 -11.21 -6.63
CA ALA A 540 17.51 -10.19 -7.35
C ALA A 540 17.09 -10.03 -8.82
N ALA A 541 16.81 -11.13 -9.53
CA ALA A 541 16.42 -11.06 -10.94
C ALA A 541 15.00 -10.48 -11.12
N TRP A 542 14.08 -10.78 -10.21
CA TRP A 542 12.72 -10.22 -10.24
C TRP A 542 12.71 -8.76 -9.79
N GLN A 543 13.51 -8.41 -8.78
CA GLN A 543 13.72 -7.02 -8.38
C GLN A 543 14.25 -6.18 -9.55
N GLN A 544 15.25 -6.67 -10.29
CA GLN A 544 15.79 -5.98 -11.44
C GLN A 544 14.75 -5.76 -12.55
N ARG A 545 13.77 -6.67 -12.72
CA ARG A 545 12.65 -6.48 -13.65
C ARG A 545 11.75 -5.32 -13.22
N TRP A 546 11.49 -5.17 -11.92
CA TRP A 546 10.78 -4.00 -11.41
C TRP A 546 11.57 -2.71 -11.62
N GLU A 547 12.88 -2.72 -11.38
CA GLU A 547 13.74 -1.57 -11.65
C GLU A 547 13.69 -1.15 -13.13
N GLN A 548 13.81 -2.11 -14.04
CA GLN A 548 13.70 -1.86 -15.47
C GLN A 548 12.32 -1.29 -15.84
N ALA A 549 11.24 -1.80 -15.26
CA ALA A 549 9.89 -1.31 -15.50
C ALA A 549 9.73 0.15 -15.03
N VAL A 550 10.25 0.50 -13.84
CA VAL A 550 10.23 1.87 -13.30
C VAL A 550 11.08 2.81 -14.15
N LEU A 551 12.30 2.40 -14.51
CA LEU A 551 13.20 3.18 -15.37
C LEU A 551 12.61 3.41 -16.77
N ALA A 552 11.91 2.42 -17.33
CA ALA A 552 11.22 2.56 -18.62
C ALA A 552 10.09 3.60 -18.59
N GLN A 553 9.54 3.91 -17.40
CA GLN A 553 8.62 5.03 -17.22
C GLN A 553 9.34 6.38 -17.07
N GLY A 554 10.68 6.42 -17.08
CA GLY A 554 11.49 7.61 -16.87
C GLY A 554 11.41 8.15 -15.44
N LEU A 555 11.14 7.28 -14.47
CA LEU A 555 11.06 7.61 -13.05
C LEU A 555 12.37 7.21 -12.34
N PRO A 556 12.78 7.94 -11.28
CA PRO A 556 13.94 7.57 -10.50
C PRO A 556 13.66 6.28 -9.71
N LEU A 557 14.73 5.51 -9.46
CA LEU A 557 14.65 4.32 -8.65
C LEU A 557 14.78 4.68 -7.17
N LEU A 558 13.82 4.19 -6.38
CA LEU A 558 13.96 4.09 -4.93
C LEU A 558 13.80 2.63 -4.53
N ARG A 559 14.79 2.12 -3.80
CA ARG A 559 14.75 0.80 -3.17
C ARG A 559 14.46 0.98 -1.69
N LEU A 560 13.55 0.19 -1.15
CA LEU A 560 13.14 0.26 0.26
C LEU A 560 12.65 -1.10 0.77
N PRO A 561 12.84 -1.43 2.06
CA PRO A 561 12.23 -2.63 2.63
C PRO A 561 10.73 -2.42 2.89
N SER A 562 9.97 -3.52 2.92
CA SER A 562 8.65 -3.53 3.53
C SER A 562 8.77 -3.71 5.05
N GLY A 563 8.13 -2.82 5.79
CA GLY A 563 7.97 -2.95 7.24
C GLY A 563 6.80 -3.84 7.65
N ALA A 564 5.84 -4.08 6.76
CA ALA A 564 4.64 -4.89 6.99
C ALA A 564 4.80 -6.31 6.44
N GLY A 565 4.00 -7.24 6.95
CA GLY A 565 3.89 -8.58 6.36
C GLY A 565 3.03 -8.53 5.08
N HIS A 566 3.25 -9.49 4.18
CA HIS A 566 2.45 -9.68 2.97
C HIS A 566 2.45 -11.16 2.61
N ASP A 567 1.50 -11.60 1.77
CA ASP A 567 1.48 -12.96 1.24
C ASP A 567 2.80 -13.35 0.55
N ALA A 568 3.50 -12.40 -0.10
CA ALA A 568 4.85 -12.59 -0.63
C ALA A 568 5.83 -13.21 0.38
N MET A 569 5.65 -12.97 1.69
CA MET A 569 6.50 -13.54 2.73
C MET A 569 6.37 -15.06 2.79
N LYS A 570 5.17 -15.60 2.57
CA LYS A 570 4.94 -17.05 2.45
C LYS A 570 5.44 -17.59 1.12
N LEU A 571 5.09 -16.93 0.02
CA LEU A 571 5.46 -17.38 -1.33
C LEU A 571 6.99 -17.41 -1.52
N HIS A 572 7.73 -16.55 -0.82
CA HIS A 572 9.20 -16.54 -0.78
C HIS A 572 9.80 -17.91 -0.41
N GLU A 573 9.15 -18.65 0.49
CA GLU A 573 9.66 -19.93 0.98
C GLU A 573 9.59 -21.04 -0.08
N LEU A 574 8.80 -20.83 -1.14
CA LEU A 574 8.56 -21.80 -2.20
C LEU A 574 9.15 -21.38 -3.56
N MET A 575 9.13 -20.08 -3.89
CA MET A 575 9.50 -19.58 -5.21
C MET A 575 10.13 -18.18 -5.18
N PRO A 576 10.85 -17.77 -6.23
CA PRO A 576 11.36 -16.40 -6.35
C PRO A 576 10.21 -15.38 -6.26
N GLN A 577 10.34 -14.37 -5.40
CA GLN A 577 9.36 -13.29 -5.27
C GLN A 577 9.97 -11.90 -5.41
N ALA A 578 9.21 -10.91 -5.88
CA ALA A 578 9.56 -9.50 -5.70
C ALA A 578 8.32 -8.60 -5.70
N MET A 579 8.35 -7.53 -4.90
CA MET A 579 7.24 -6.61 -4.78
C MET A 579 7.52 -5.22 -5.38
N LEU A 580 6.45 -4.55 -5.80
CA LEU A 580 6.46 -3.13 -6.18
C LEU A 580 5.50 -2.36 -5.28
N PHE A 581 6.03 -1.35 -4.60
CA PHE A 581 5.23 -0.44 -3.81
C PHE A 581 4.69 0.74 -4.62
N VAL A 582 3.45 1.10 -4.28
CA VAL A 582 2.78 2.32 -4.72
C VAL A 582 2.70 3.26 -3.52
N ARG A 583 3.00 4.54 -3.75
CA ARG A 583 2.91 5.58 -2.73
C ARG A 583 1.50 5.69 -2.14
N GLY A 584 1.39 5.59 -0.81
CA GLY A 584 0.19 5.97 -0.08
C GLY A 584 0.05 7.50 0.05
N LEU A 585 -1.19 8.00 -0.01
CA LEU A 585 -1.50 9.41 0.30
C LEU A 585 -1.50 9.63 1.81
N ASN A 586 -1.70 10.87 2.27
CA ASN A 586 -1.74 11.22 3.71
C ASN A 586 -0.50 10.72 4.47
N ALA A 587 0.70 10.96 3.93
CA ALA A 587 1.97 10.46 4.48
C ALA A 587 2.05 8.92 4.62
N GLY A 588 1.33 8.19 3.79
CA GLY A 588 1.42 6.74 3.74
C GLY A 588 0.65 6.00 4.83
N ILE A 589 -0.28 6.68 5.51
CA ILE A 589 -1.17 6.06 6.50
C ILE A 589 -1.88 4.84 5.87
N SER A 590 -1.89 3.73 6.61
CA SER A 590 -2.71 2.54 6.33
C SER A 590 -3.39 2.04 7.61
N HIS A 591 -4.21 1.00 7.48
CA HIS A 591 -5.04 0.44 8.56
C HIS A 591 -5.93 1.53 9.20
N ASN A 592 -6.38 2.46 8.37
CA ASN A 592 -7.17 3.63 8.71
C ASN A 592 -8.06 4.00 7.49
N PRO A 593 -9.27 4.56 7.70
CA PRO A 593 -10.23 4.87 6.62
C PRO A 593 -9.76 5.83 5.51
#